data_AF-A0A1V6PSK7-F1
#
_entry.id   AF-A0A1V6PSK7-F1
#
_cell.length_a   1.000
_cell.length_b   1.000
_cell.length_c   1.000
_cell.angle_alpha   90.00
_cell.angle_beta   90.00
_cell.angle_gamma   90.00
#
_symmetry.space_group_name_H-M   'P 1'
#
loop_
_entity.id
_entity.type
_entity.pdbx_description
1 polymer ?
#
loop_
_entity_poly.entity_id
_entity_poly.type
_entity_poly.pdbx_seq_one_letter_code
_entity_poly.pdbx_strand_id
1 'polypeptide(L)'
;MQNLHSVLFHAPLDRLAKGIVQFDIDQLALKALLVSYSDGRWALMFRDDMERDETALFSAIHQAIGDPSIPVEIITTGKWELTALVADTFHSGRVFLAGDAVHTLPPNSGGYGANTGIHDVHNLAWKLAAVLNGRASPGLLDTYDAERRPVALLRHDQIFVRVDYKVHLGTNAVAGEKIDDNAMEFGQIYISRGFVDVNGDLSLRRNPMSGLVSLGHICRIS
;
A
#
# COMPACT_ATOMS: atom_id res chain seq x y z
N MET A 1 -0.08 -13.56 -15.32
CA MET A 1 -0.97 -12.60 -14.63
C MET A 1 -1.57 -13.36 -13.47
N GLN A 2 -1.40 -12.89 -12.24
CA GLN A 2 -1.84 -13.60 -11.03
C GLN A 2 -3.02 -12.86 -10.43
N ASN A 3 -4.09 -13.57 -10.10
CA ASN A 3 -5.21 -13.01 -9.37
C ASN A 3 -5.15 -13.38 -7.89
N LEU A 4 -5.59 -12.45 -7.05
CA LEU A 4 -5.97 -12.75 -5.68
C LEU A 4 -7.47 -12.97 -5.60
N HIS A 5 -7.86 -14.06 -4.97
CA HIS A 5 -9.24 -14.36 -4.66
C HIS A 5 -9.52 -14.06 -3.20
N SER A 6 -10.72 -13.62 -2.90
CA SER A 6 -11.16 -13.34 -1.54
C SER A 6 -12.63 -13.67 -1.34
N VAL A 7 -13.01 -13.94 -0.11
CA VAL A 7 -14.41 -14.08 0.30
C VAL A 7 -14.69 -13.17 1.49
N LEU A 8 -15.78 -12.42 1.38
CA LEU A 8 -16.33 -11.57 2.44
C LEU A 8 -17.51 -12.31 3.07
N PHE A 9 -17.53 -12.45 4.39
CA PHE A 9 -18.53 -13.20 5.11
C PHE A 9 -18.85 -12.60 6.49
N HIS A 10 -20.00 -12.96 7.05
CA HIS A 10 -20.33 -12.73 8.45
C HIS A 10 -20.10 -14.01 9.26
N ALA A 11 -19.56 -13.85 10.47
CA ALA A 11 -19.43 -14.93 11.46
C ALA A 11 -19.33 -14.33 12.89
N PRO A 12 -19.97 -14.97 13.90
CA PRO A 12 -19.94 -14.52 15.29
C PRO A 12 -18.61 -14.85 15.97
N LEU A 13 -17.56 -14.13 15.60
CA LEU A 13 -16.18 -14.35 16.04
C LEU A 13 -15.73 -13.33 17.10
N ASP A 14 -16.59 -13.03 18.09
CA ASP A 14 -16.36 -11.99 19.10
C ASP A 14 -15.06 -12.16 19.89
N ARG A 15 -14.61 -13.42 20.05
CA ARG A 15 -13.33 -13.75 20.70
C ARG A 15 -12.11 -13.28 19.91
N LEU A 16 -12.22 -13.23 18.59
CA LEU A 16 -11.15 -12.82 17.67
C LEU A 16 -11.23 -11.33 17.34
N ALA A 17 -12.41 -10.71 17.47
CA ALA A 17 -12.65 -9.31 17.15
C ALA A 17 -12.06 -8.30 18.16
N LYS A 18 -11.43 -8.75 19.25
CA LYS A 18 -10.88 -7.88 20.30
C LYS A 18 -9.39 -7.62 20.10
N GLY A 19 -9.06 -6.43 19.59
CA GLY A 19 -7.70 -5.89 19.56
C GLY A 19 -6.80 -6.41 18.44
N ILE A 20 -7.08 -7.58 17.85
CA ILE A 20 -6.39 -8.11 16.67
C ILE A 20 -7.35 -8.05 15.48
N VAL A 21 -6.92 -7.43 14.39
CA VAL A 21 -7.75 -7.23 13.20
C VAL A 21 -7.27 -7.98 11.96
N GLN A 22 -6.09 -8.61 12.04
CA GLN A 22 -5.46 -9.34 10.94
C GLN A 22 -4.78 -10.61 11.46
N PHE A 23 -4.98 -11.73 10.75
CA PHE A 23 -4.42 -13.04 11.05
C PHE A 23 -3.78 -13.62 9.80
N ASP A 24 -2.49 -13.92 9.87
CA ASP A 24 -1.77 -14.65 8.83
C ASP A 24 -1.96 -16.16 9.06
N ILE A 25 -2.56 -16.84 8.10
CA ILE A 25 -2.85 -18.28 8.15
C ILE A 25 -1.79 -18.98 7.31
N ASP A 26 -0.93 -19.73 7.98
CA ASP A 26 0.09 -20.58 7.34
C ASP A 26 -0.12 -22.04 7.73
N GLN A 27 -1.11 -22.67 7.11
CA GLN A 27 -1.41 -24.10 7.26
C GLN A 27 -0.98 -24.84 5.99
N LEU A 28 -0.68 -26.14 6.11
CA LEU A 28 -0.25 -26.96 4.97
C LEU A 28 -1.23 -26.93 3.79
N ALA A 29 -2.54 -26.90 4.08
CA ALA A 29 -3.61 -26.92 3.08
C ALA A 29 -4.27 -25.55 2.84
N LEU A 30 -3.90 -24.51 3.60
CA LEU A 30 -4.50 -23.18 3.47
C LEU A 30 -3.49 -22.09 3.83
N LYS A 31 -3.19 -21.23 2.86
CA LYS A 31 -2.41 -20.01 3.06
C LYS A 31 -3.29 -18.80 2.74
N ALA A 32 -3.60 -17.99 3.75
CA ALA A 32 -4.54 -16.89 3.61
C ALA A 32 -4.29 -15.77 4.62
N LEU A 33 -4.84 -14.59 4.35
CA LEU A 33 -4.96 -13.50 5.31
C LEU A 33 -6.42 -13.38 5.72
N LEU A 34 -6.71 -13.46 7.02
CA LEU A 34 -8.03 -13.20 7.57
C LEU A 34 -8.06 -11.81 8.22
N VAL A 35 -9.00 -10.96 7.82
CA VAL A 35 -9.14 -9.59 8.31
C VAL A 35 -10.55 -9.37 8.86
N SER A 36 -10.65 -8.69 10.01
CA SER A 36 -11.93 -8.32 10.61
C SER A 36 -12.31 -6.88 10.30
N TYR A 37 -13.60 -6.63 10.09
CA TYR A 37 -14.20 -5.30 10.08
C TYR A 37 -14.94 -5.03 11.39
N SER A 38 -15.09 -3.74 11.75
CA SER A 38 -15.75 -3.33 12.99
C SER A 38 -17.25 -3.63 13.05
N ASP A 39 -17.86 -4.01 11.92
CA ASP A 39 -19.28 -4.32 11.78
C ASP A 39 -19.59 -5.82 11.76
N GLY A 40 -18.63 -6.66 12.19
CA GLY A 40 -18.80 -8.10 12.28
C GLY A 40 -18.61 -8.85 10.95
N ARG A 41 -18.18 -8.15 9.89
CA ARG A 41 -17.72 -8.78 8.65
C ARG A 41 -16.27 -9.22 8.74
N TRP A 42 -15.95 -10.22 7.93
CA TRP A 42 -14.62 -10.82 7.82
C TRP A 42 -14.27 -11.02 6.36
N ALA A 43 -13.02 -10.73 6.00
CA ALA A 43 -12.48 -11.05 4.68
C ALA A 43 -11.39 -12.11 4.82
N LEU A 44 -11.53 -13.21 4.08
CA LEU A 44 -10.49 -14.20 3.90
C LEU A 44 -9.89 -14.01 2.50
N MET A 45 -8.62 -13.64 2.43
CA MET A 45 -7.88 -13.41 1.19
C MET A 45 -6.91 -14.56 0.95
N PHE A 46 -7.08 -15.29 -0.15
CA PHE A 46 -6.26 -16.46 -0.48
C PHE A 46 -4.92 -16.02 -1.09
N ARG A 47 -3.85 -16.78 -0.82
CA ARG A 47 -2.52 -16.54 -1.41
C ARG A 47 -2.26 -17.35 -2.70
N ASP A 48 -3.28 -18.03 -3.20
CA ASP A 48 -3.26 -18.78 -4.45
C ASP A 48 -4.26 -18.20 -5.46
N ASP A 49 -4.09 -18.57 -6.73
CA ASP A 49 -4.98 -18.19 -7.84
C ASP A 49 -6.03 -19.29 -8.11
N MET A 50 -6.49 -19.99 -7.07
CA MET A 50 -7.50 -21.04 -7.22
C MET A 50 -8.90 -20.46 -7.09
N GLU A 51 -9.70 -20.62 -8.14
CA GLU A 51 -11.15 -20.42 -8.05
C GLU A 51 -11.77 -21.53 -7.19
N ARG A 52 -12.73 -21.13 -6.35
CA ARG A 52 -13.39 -21.98 -5.38
C ARG A 52 -14.88 -21.84 -5.55
N ASP A 53 -15.58 -22.97 -5.56
CA ASP A 53 -17.03 -22.97 -5.44
C ASP A 53 -17.46 -22.67 -4.00
N GLU A 54 -18.77 -22.51 -3.78
CA GLU A 54 -19.33 -22.18 -2.48
C GLU A 54 -18.96 -23.21 -1.39
N THR A 55 -18.98 -24.51 -1.72
CA THR A 55 -18.62 -25.58 -0.77
C THR A 55 -17.16 -25.47 -0.32
N ALA A 56 -16.25 -25.24 -1.27
CA ALA A 56 -14.83 -25.04 -1.00
C ALA A 56 -14.57 -23.75 -0.19
N LEU A 57 -15.34 -22.68 -0.45
CA LEU A 57 -15.25 -21.44 0.33
C LEU A 57 -15.67 -21.64 1.79
N PHE A 58 -16.80 -22.30 2.04
CA PHE A 58 -17.23 -22.63 3.41
C PHE A 58 -16.18 -23.47 4.12
N SER A 59 -15.66 -24.51 3.46
CA SER A 59 -14.60 -25.36 4.01
C SER A 59 -13.36 -24.55 4.40
N ALA A 60 -12.90 -23.65 3.51
CA ALA A 60 -11.75 -22.81 3.77
C ALA A 60 -11.99 -21.80 4.90
N ILE A 61 -13.19 -21.21 5.00
CA ILE A 61 -13.57 -20.32 6.10
C ILE A 61 -13.54 -21.07 7.44
N HIS A 62 -14.16 -22.24 7.53
CA HIS A 62 -14.14 -23.03 8.75
C HIS A 62 -12.73 -23.50 9.14
N GLN A 63 -11.91 -23.86 8.15
CA GLN A 63 -10.51 -24.21 8.37
C GLN A 63 -9.69 -23.00 8.87
N ALA A 64 -9.93 -21.81 8.34
CA ALA A 64 -9.32 -20.56 8.79
C ALA A 64 -9.72 -20.21 10.23
N ILE A 65 -11.00 -20.39 10.58
CA ILE A 65 -11.54 -20.16 11.92
C ILE A 65 -11.05 -21.22 12.92
N GLY A 66 -10.82 -22.45 12.43
CA GLY A 66 -10.49 -23.61 13.25
C GLY A 66 -11.70 -24.20 13.99
N ASP A 67 -12.93 -23.86 13.58
CA ASP A 67 -14.17 -24.35 14.19
C ASP A 67 -15.26 -24.55 13.12
N PRO A 68 -15.64 -25.81 12.81
CA PRO A 68 -16.65 -26.12 11.81
C PRO A 68 -18.09 -25.83 12.29
N SER A 69 -18.31 -25.55 13.58
CA SER A 69 -19.64 -25.34 14.14
C SER A 69 -20.14 -23.89 14.05
N ILE A 70 -19.25 -22.94 13.76
CA ILE A 70 -19.56 -21.51 13.70
C ILE A 70 -20.46 -21.21 12.49
N PRO A 71 -21.64 -20.58 12.66
CA PRO A 71 -22.46 -20.20 11.52
C PRO A 71 -21.74 -19.15 10.67
N VAL A 72 -21.71 -19.38 9.35
CA VAL A 72 -21.09 -18.50 8.36
C VAL A 72 -22.14 -18.09 7.34
N GLU A 73 -22.15 -16.80 6.99
CA GLU A 73 -22.94 -16.27 5.88
C GLU A 73 -21.98 -15.61 4.89
N ILE A 74 -21.84 -16.18 3.70
CA ILE A 74 -21.03 -15.58 2.62
C ILE A 74 -21.81 -14.41 2.03
N ILE A 75 -21.18 -13.24 1.97
CA ILE A 75 -21.75 -12.01 1.41
C ILE A 75 -21.38 -11.91 -0.06
N THR A 76 -20.09 -12.04 -0.39
CA THR A 76 -19.60 -11.94 -1.77
C THR A 76 -18.18 -12.51 -1.90
N THR A 77 -17.74 -12.69 -3.13
CA THR A 77 -16.39 -13.07 -3.51
C THR A 77 -15.73 -11.97 -4.34
N GLY A 78 -14.47 -11.69 -4.09
CA GLY A 78 -13.67 -10.71 -4.85
C GLY A 78 -12.57 -11.39 -5.64
N LYS A 79 -12.34 -10.92 -6.87
CA LYS A 79 -11.18 -11.27 -7.69
C LYS A 79 -10.41 -9.99 -7.99
N TRP A 80 -9.15 -9.94 -7.61
CA TRP A 80 -8.27 -8.80 -7.87
C TRP A 80 -7.10 -9.22 -8.74
N GLU A 81 -7.04 -8.63 -9.94
CA GLU A 81 -5.87 -8.72 -10.80
C GLU A 81 -4.73 -7.88 -10.23
N LEU A 82 -3.62 -8.54 -9.86
CA LEU A 82 -2.45 -7.86 -9.34
C LEU A 82 -1.74 -7.09 -10.46
N THR A 83 -1.74 -5.77 -10.34
CA THR A 83 -0.98 -4.88 -11.21
C THR A 83 -0.08 -3.97 -10.38
N ALA A 84 1.11 -3.71 -10.92
CA ALA A 84 2.11 -2.81 -10.37
C ALA A 84 2.46 -1.80 -11.46
N LEU A 85 1.80 -0.65 -11.45
CA LEU A 85 1.94 0.36 -12.50
C LEU A 85 2.14 1.72 -11.86
N VAL A 86 2.91 2.58 -12.51
CA VAL A 86 3.05 4.00 -12.16
C VAL A 86 2.91 4.81 -13.45
N ALA A 87 2.10 5.87 -13.43
CA ALA A 87 1.91 6.74 -14.57
C ALA A 87 3.17 7.56 -14.88
N ASP A 88 3.42 7.80 -16.17
CA ASP A 88 4.57 8.60 -16.63
C ASP A 88 4.52 10.06 -16.15
N THR A 89 3.31 10.59 -15.97
CA THR A 89 3.05 11.92 -15.41
C THR A 89 1.81 11.91 -14.52
N PHE A 90 1.86 12.66 -13.42
CA PHE A 90 0.76 12.81 -12.47
C PHE A 90 -0.17 13.99 -12.79
N HIS A 91 0.19 14.81 -13.78
CA HIS A 91 -0.68 15.89 -14.26
C HIS A 91 -0.46 16.22 -15.74
N SER A 92 -1.45 16.89 -16.32
CA SER A 92 -1.36 17.51 -17.64
C SER A 92 -2.18 18.79 -17.66
N GLY A 93 -1.51 19.93 -17.78
CA GLY A 93 -2.14 21.24 -17.68
C GLY A 93 -2.89 21.43 -16.34
N ARG A 94 -4.22 21.49 -16.40
CA ARG A 94 -5.09 21.68 -15.23
C ARG A 94 -5.72 20.38 -14.71
N VAL A 95 -5.34 19.24 -15.27
CA VAL A 95 -5.85 17.92 -14.87
C VAL A 95 -4.79 17.24 -14.01
N PHE A 96 -5.18 16.82 -12.82
CA PHE A 96 -4.32 16.12 -11.86
C PHE A 96 -4.91 14.77 -11.54
N LEU A 97 -4.05 13.76 -11.43
CA LEU A 97 -4.41 12.39 -11.08
C LEU A 97 -3.74 12.04 -9.73
N ALA A 98 -4.40 11.21 -8.92
CA ALA A 98 -3.92 10.83 -7.59
C ALA A 98 -4.40 9.41 -7.22
N GLY A 99 -3.71 8.76 -6.29
CA GLY A 99 -4.03 7.38 -5.86
C GLY A 99 -3.93 6.38 -7.00
N ASP A 100 -4.88 5.45 -7.07
CA ASP A 100 -4.88 4.35 -8.04
C ASP A 100 -4.85 4.80 -9.52
N ALA A 101 -5.24 6.04 -9.81
CA ALA A 101 -5.14 6.61 -11.15
C ALA A 101 -3.70 6.88 -11.63
N VAL A 102 -2.74 6.99 -10.71
CA VAL A 102 -1.32 7.25 -11.00
C VAL A 102 -0.39 6.16 -10.51
N HIS A 103 -0.82 5.33 -9.57
CA HIS A 103 -0.10 4.13 -9.21
C HIS A 103 -1.06 3.03 -8.78
N THR A 104 -0.94 1.85 -9.39
CA THR A 104 -1.53 0.64 -8.81
C THR A 104 -0.41 -0.10 -8.10
N LEU A 105 -0.55 -0.25 -6.79
CA LEU A 105 0.44 -0.93 -5.96
C LEU A 105 -0.20 -2.22 -5.45
N PRO A 106 0.38 -3.40 -5.74
CA PRO A 106 -0.14 -4.66 -5.23
C PRO A 106 -0.28 -4.64 -3.71
N PRO A 107 -1.25 -5.39 -3.15
CA PRO A 107 -1.44 -5.44 -1.71
C PRO A 107 -0.20 -6.01 -1.04
N ASN A 108 0.27 -5.29 -0.04
CA ASN A 108 1.32 -5.70 0.85
C ASN A 108 0.86 -5.44 2.29
N SER A 109 1.52 -6.08 3.26
CA SER A 109 1.21 -5.91 4.67
C SER A 109 1.40 -4.45 5.14
N GLY A 110 2.14 -3.63 4.39
CA GLY A 110 2.34 -2.20 4.66
C GLY A 110 1.23 -1.27 4.19
N GLY A 111 0.22 -1.76 3.46
CA GLY A 111 -0.88 -0.92 2.96
C GLY A 111 -0.43 0.21 2.03
N TYR A 112 0.59 -0.02 1.22
CA TYR A 112 1.28 1.05 0.48
C TYR A 112 0.37 1.82 -0.49
N GLY A 113 -0.51 1.15 -1.24
CA GLY A 113 -1.40 1.81 -2.20
C GLY A 113 -2.24 2.92 -1.56
N ALA A 114 -3.05 2.57 -0.56
CA ALA A 114 -3.95 3.51 0.10
C ALA A 114 -3.19 4.66 0.80
N ASN A 115 -2.12 4.34 1.55
CA ASN A 115 -1.32 5.34 2.24
C ASN A 115 -0.67 6.33 1.26
N THR A 116 -0.17 5.83 0.13
CA THR A 116 0.42 6.67 -0.93
C THR A 116 -0.63 7.59 -1.54
N GLY A 117 -1.82 7.08 -1.86
CA GLY A 117 -2.91 7.88 -2.40
C GLY A 117 -3.37 8.99 -1.46
N ILE A 118 -3.44 8.72 -0.15
CA ILE A 118 -3.73 9.75 0.85
C ILE A 118 -2.64 10.83 0.85
N HIS A 119 -1.37 10.44 0.80
CA HIS A 119 -0.25 11.36 0.76
C HIS A 119 -0.23 12.20 -0.53
N ASP A 120 -0.64 11.63 -1.66
CA ASP A 120 -0.75 12.35 -2.93
C ASP A 120 -1.78 13.49 -2.82
N VAL A 121 -2.98 13.17 -2.35
CA VAL A 121 -4.06 14.15 -2.21
C VAL A 121 -3.70 15.19 -1.14
N HIS A 122 -3.08 14.77 -0.04
CA HIS A 122 -2.59 15.71 0.98
C HIS A 122 -1.55 16.68 0.39
N ASN A 123 -0.59 16.20 -0.42
CA ASN A 123 0.41 17.05 -1.08
C ASN A 123 -0.24 18.00 -2.10
N LEU A 124 -1.21 17.52 -2.88
CA LEU A 124 -1.84 18.31 -3.95
C LEU A 124 -2.82 19.35 -3.40
N ALA A 125 -3.61 19.02 -2.38
CA ALA A 125 -4.72 19.83 -1.89
C ALA A 125 -4.29 21.22 -1.44
N TRP A 126 -3.21 21.32 -0.64
CA TRP A 126 -2.74 22.61 -0.16
C TRP A 126 -2.13 23.47 -1.27
N LYS A 127 -1.47 22.85 -2.25
CA LYS A 127 -0.88 23.54 -3.42
C LYS A 127 -1.98 24.13 -4.29
N LEU A 128 -3.04 23.36 -4.57
CA LEU A 128 -4.23 23.84 -5.24
C LEU A 128 -4.85 25.02 -4.50
N ALA A 129 -5.04 24.90 -3.17
CA ALA A 129 -5.58 25.98 -2.36
C ALA A 129 -4.70 27.25 -2.42
N ALA A 130 -3.37 27.12 -2.35
CA ALA A 130 -2.46 28.25 -2.42
C ALA A 130 -2.54 28.98 -3.78
N VAL A 131 -2.58 28.24 -4.89
CA VAL A 131 -2.69 28.82 -6.24
C VAL A 131 -4.06 29.45 -6.48
N LEU A 132 -5.15 28.76 -6.10
CA LEU A 132 -6.51 29.28 -6.28
C LEU A 132 -6.77 30.56 -5.47
N ASN A 133 -6.12 30.69 -4.31
CA ASN A 133 -6.20 31.90 -3.48
C ASN A 133 -5.17 32.98 -3.85
N GLY A 134 -4.42 32.81 -4.94
CA GLY A 134 -3.40 33.78 -5.38
C GLY A 134 -2.20 33.92 -4.46
N ARG A 135 -1.98 32.97 -3.53
CA ARG A 135 -0.86 32.96 -2.58
C ARG A 135 0.41 32.31 -3.14
N ALA A 136 0.28 31.58 -4.25
CA ALA A 136 1.38 30.94 -4.96
C ALA A 136 1.18 31.03 -6.47
N SER A 137 2.29 30.96 -7.22
CA SER A 137 2.24 30.90 -8.68
C SER A 137 1.78 29.51 -9.15
N PRO A 138 1.20 29.38 -10.36
CA PRO A 138 0.79 28.09 -10.92
C PRO A 138 1.92 27.05 -10.98
N GLY A 139 3.18 27.49 -11.10
CA GLY A 139 4.34 26.60 -11.12
C GLY A 139 4.55 25.81 -9.82
N LEU A 140 3.90 26.19 -8.71
CA LEU A 140 3.85 25.34 -7.51
C LEU A 140 3.18 24.00 -7.82
N LEU A 141 2.21 23.93 -8.72
CA LEU A 141 1.50 22.69 -9.03
C LEU A 141 2.37 21.69 -9.79
N ASP A 142 3.35 22.15 -10.57
CA ASP A 142 4.32 21.28 -11.27
C ASP A 142 5.20 20.49 -10.27
N THR A 143 5.32 20.98 -9.04
CA THR A 143 6.05 20.26 -7.98
C THR A 143 5.32 19.01 -7.53
N TYR A 144 4.02 18.85 -7.79
CA TYR A 144 3.28 17.65 -7.40
C TYR A 144 3.84 16.38 -8.04
N ASP A 145 4.05 16.36 -9.37
CA ASP A 145 4.67 15.21 -10.05
C ASP A 145 6.10 14.99 -9.55
N ALA A 146 6.90 16.06 -9.52
CA ALA A 146 8.30 16.00 -9.12
C ALA A 146 8.50 15.44 -7.70
N GLU A 147 7.54 15.65 -6.81
CA GLU A 147 7.59 15.18 -5.42
C GLU A 147 6.97 13.79 -5.24
N ARG A 148 5.83 13.52 -5.89
CA ARG A 148 5.03 12.32 -5.59
C ARG A 148 5.33 11.13 -6.49
N ARG A 149 5.66 11.35 -7.77
CA ARG A 149 5.98 10.25 -8.68
C ARG A 149 7.23 9.45 -8.25
N PRO A 150 8.32 10.07 -7.78
CA PRO A 150 9.46 9.32 -7.24
C PRO A 150 9.09 8.46 -6.01
N VAL A 151 8.16 8.91 -5.17
CA VAL A 151 7.69 8.11 -4.02
C VAL A 151 6.89 6.90 -4.48
N ALA A 152 6.02 7.06 -5.48
CA ALA A 152 5.27 5.95 -6.05
C ALA A 152 6.20 4.90 -6.68
N LEU A 153 7.21 5.34 -7.44
CA LEU A 153 8.24 4.47 -8.01
C LEU A 153 9.05 3.74 -6.94
N LEU A 154 9.47 4.44 -5.87
CA LEU A 154 10.19 3.82 -4.77
C LEU A 154 9.34 2.75 -4.08
N ARG A 155 8.06 3.03 -3.82
CA ARG A 155 7.13 2.06 -3.21
C ARG A 155 6.86 0.88 -4.13
N HIS A 156 6.70 1.12 -5.42
CA HIS A 156 6.64 0.08 -6.44
C HIS A 156 7.85 -0.85 -6.30
N ASP A 157 9.07 -0.34 -6.33
CA ASP A 157 10.29 -1.16 -6.26
C ASP A 157 10.40 -1.90 -4.91
N GLN A 158 10.02 -1.23 -3.81
CA GLN A 158 10.08 -1.81 -2.47
C GLN A 158 9.08 -2.95 -2.26
N ILE A 159 7.96 -2.98 -2.99
CA ILE A 159 7.03 -4.12 -2.96
C ILE A 159 7.75 -5.39 -3.44
N PHE A 160 8.52 -5.34 -4.53
CA PHE A 160 9.17 -6.52 -5.11
C PHE A 160 10.30 -7.13 -4.27
N VAL A 161 10.88 -6.37 -3.34
CA VAL A 161 11.96 -6.87 -2.46
C VAL A 161 11.45 -7.42 -1.13
N ARG A 162 10.18 -7.20 -0.79
CA ARG A 162 9.58 -7.60 0.50
C ARG A 162 9.02 -9.01 0.46
N VAL A 163 9.12 -9.68 1.62
CA VAL A 163 8.86 -11.13 1.76
C VAL A 163 7.39 -11.49 1.48
N ASP A 164 6.46 -10.64 1.88
CA ASP A 164 5.02 -10.78 1.68
C ASP A 164 4.63 -10.76 0.20
N TYR A 165 5.36 -10.02 -0.64
CA TYR A 165 5.13 -10.02 -2.09
C TYR A 165 6.01 -11.01 -2.86
N LYS A 166 7.21 -11.37 -2.37
CA LYS A 166 8.09 -12.38 -3.00
C LYS A 166 7.39 -13.72 -3.25
N VAL A 167 6.40 -14.09 -2.42
CA VAL A 167 5.57 -15.29 -2.61
C VAL A 167 4.88 -15.30 -3.98
N HIS A 168 4.55 -14.13 -4.53
CA HIS A 168 3.88 -13.94 -5.81
C HIS A 168 4.86 -13.90 -7.00
N LEU A 169 6.17 -13.75 -6.75
CA LEU A 169 7.19 -13.59 -7.79
C LEU A 169 7.88 -14.90 -8.20
N GLY A 170 7.74 -15.97 -7.41
CA GLY A 170 8.41 -17.24 -7.67
C GLY A 170 9.93 -17.08 -7.84
N THR A 171 10.48 -17.49 -8.97
CA THR A 171 11.92 -17.39 -9.30
C THR A 171 12.36 -16.00 -9.79
N ASN A 172 11.44 -15.07 -10.03
CA ASN A 172 11.70 -13.74 -10.57
C ASN A 172 11.88 -12.68 -9.47
N ALA A 173 12.31 -13.09 -8.27
CA ALA A 173 12.53 -12.17 -7.16
C ALA A 173 13.57 -11.12 -7.54
N VAL A 174 13.18 -9.85 -7.48
CA VAL A 174 14.09 -8.73 -7.77
C VAL A 174 15.12 -8.62 -6.63
N ALA A 175 16.40 -8.61 -7.00
CA ALA A 175 17.48 -8.33 -6.06
C ALA A 175 17.45 -6.84 -5.70
N GLY A 176 17.38 -6.53 -4.40
CA GLY A 176 17.41 -5.16 -3.91
C GLY A 176 17.43 -5.13 -2.39
N GLU A 177 17.94 -4.03 -1.84
CA GLU A 177 17.95 -3.80 -0.40
C GLU A 177 16.55 -3.37 0.06
N LYS A 178 16.01 -4.07 1.07
CA LYS A 178 14.78 -3.67 1.73
C LYS A 178 15.07 -2.41 2.55
N ILE A 179 14.35 -1.34 2.27
CA ILE A 179 14.33 -0.13 3.11
C ILE A 179 13.44 -0.41 4.31
N ASP A 180 13.89 0.02 5.50
CA ASP A 180 13.13 -0.09 6.75
C ASP A 180 11.73 0.55 6.66
N ASP A 181 10.78 -0.01 7.39
CA ASP A 181 9.38 0.44 7.37
C ASP A 181 9.22 1.89 7.82
N ASN A 182 9.93 2.31 8.87
CA ASN A 182 9.87 3.70 9.33
C ASN A 182 10.52 4.64 8.31
N ALA A 183 11.59 4.19 7.65
CA ALA A 183 12.21 4.98 6.59
C ALA A 183 11.27 5.12 5.38
N MET A 184 10.53 4.08 5.02
CA MET A 184 9.54 4.13 3.93
C MET A 184 8.36 5.07 4.22
N GLU A 185 7.88 5.07 5.46
CA GLU A 185 6.71 5.85 5.85
C GLU A 185 7.06 7.29 6.23
N PHE A 186 8.16 7.52 6.94
CA PHE A 186 8.51 8.82 7.54
C PHE A 186 9.80 9.45 6.98
N GLY A 187 10.60 8.71 6.20
CA GLY A 187 11.88 9.16 5.63
C GLY A 187 11.79 9.71 4.20
N GLN A 188 10.60 10.13 3.75
CA GLN A 188 10.43 10.65 2.39
C GLN A 188 11.08 12.03 2.26
N ILE A 189 11.96 12.21 1.28
CA ILE A 189 12.52 13.51 0.91
C ILE A 189 12.02 13.91 -0.47
N TYR A 190 11.60 15.17 -0.58
CA TYR A 190 11.16 15.78 -1.81
C TYR A 190 12.25 16.66 -2.43
N ILE A 191 12.39 16.55 -3.74
CA ILE A 191 13.31 17.36 -4.55
C ILE A 191 12.46 18.11 -5.57
N SER A 192 12.22 19.39 -5.33
CA SER A 192 11.40 20.21 -6.21
C SER A 192 11.73 21.69 -6.06
N ARG A 193 11.18 22.51 -6.97
CA ARG A 193 11.25 23.97 -6.87
C ARG A 193 10.37 24.56 -5.76
N GLY A 194 9.63 23.73 -5.02
CA GLY A 194 8.87 24.12 -3.84
C GLY A 194 9.75 24.37 -2.61
N PHE A 195 11.05 24.05 -2.68
CA PHE A 195 12.01 24.20 -1.58
C PHE A 195 13.14 25.16 -1.96
N VAL A 196 13.54 26.00 -1.01
CA VAL A 196 14.69 26.91 -1.15
C VAL A 196 15.91 26.16 -0.62
N ASP A 197 16.88 25.90 -1.51
CA ASP A 197 18.19 25.26 -1.26
C ASP A 197 18.29 23.75 -1.56
N VAL A 198 18.43 23.41 -2.86
CA VAL A 198 18.69 22.05 -3.35
C VAL A 198 20.07 21.93 -4.02
N ASN A 199 21.02 22.78 -3.61
CA ASN A 199 22.34 22.85 -4.22
C ASN A 199 23.26 21.70 -3.73
N GLY A 200 23.32 20.62 -4.52
CA GLY A 200 24.62 20.10 -4.99
C GLY A 200 25.32 18.95 -4.27
N ASP A 201 24.91 18.49 -3.08
CA ASP A 201 25.42 17.23 -2.49
C ASP A 201 24.38 16.59 -1.56
N LEU A 202 23.54 15.72 -2.13
CA LEU A 202 22.55 14.92 -1.41
C LEU A 202 23.09 13.52 -1.08
N SER A 203 24.36 13.42 -0.64
CA SER A 203 24.91 12.16 -0.15
C SER A 203 24.09 11.64 1.03
N LEU A 204 23.39 10.53 0.78
CA LEU A 204 22.79 9.56 1.70
C LEU A 204 23.27 9.73 3.16
N ARG A 205 22.44 10.29 4.05
CA ARG A 205 22.75 10.33 5.49
C ARG A 205 22.07 9.18 6.23
N ARG A 206 22.73 8.66 7.26
CA ARG A 206 22.29 7.48 8.02
C ARG A 206 21.27 7.86 9.09
N ASN A 207 20.32 6.95 9.31
CA ASN A 207 19.42 6.94 10.45
C ASN A 207 20.25 6.99 11.76
N PRO A 208 20.06 8.00 12.62
CA PRO A 208 20.82 8.11 13.86
C PRO A 208 20.51 7.00 14.88
N MET A 209 19.42 6.23 14.71
CA MET A 209 19.02 5.15 15.62
C MET A 209 19.44 3.75 15.18
N SER A 210 19.64 3.51 13.88
CA SER A 210 19.89 2.15 13.35
C SER A 210 21.17 2.02 12.52
N GLY A 211 21.86 3.11 12.19
CA GLY A 211 23.05 3.08 11.34
C GLY A 211 22.80 2.68 9.88
N LEU A 212 21.56 2.33 9.52
CA LEU A 212 21.08 2.12 8.16
C LEU A 212 20.82 3.46 7.48
N VAL A 213 21.03 3.54 6.17
CA VAL A 213 20.82 4.76 5.40
C VAL A 213 19.33 5.12 5.43
N SER A 214 19.01 6.31 5.94
CA SER A 214 17.66 6.87 5.95
C SER A 214 17.78 8.26 5.39
N LEU A 215 17.21 8.47 4.21
CA LEU A 215 16.96 9.81 3.70
C LEU A 215 16.11 10.54 4.76
N GLY A 216 16.67 11.57 5.40
CA GLY A 216 15.92 12.44 6.29
C GLY A 216 16.56 13.82 6.40
N HIS A 217 15.74 14.86 6.32
CA HIS A 217 15.84 16.13 7.06
C HIS A 217 14.44 16.75 7.20
N ILE A 218 14.23 17.43 8.33
CA ILE A 218 13.09 18.32 8.60
C ILE A 218 13.37 19.66 7.93
N CYS A 219 12.49 20.12 7.05
CA CYS A 219 12.57 21.48 6.51
C CYS A 219 11.59 22.39 7.26
N ARG A 220 12.09 23.52 7.79
CA ARG A 220 11.28 24.58 8.39
C ARG A 220 10.53 25.31 7.29
N ILE A 221 9.20 25.33 7.41
CA ILE A 221 8.32 26.24 6.69
C ILE A 221 8.58 27.64 7.27
N SER A 222 9.05 28.58 6.44
CA SER A 222 9.05 30.02 6.74
C SER A 222 7.71 30.62 6.40
#